data_AF-A0A0R0IAG3-F1
#
_entry.id   AF-A0A0R0IAG3-F1
#
_cell.length_a   1.000
_cell.length_b   1.000
_cell.length_c   1.000
_cell.angle_alpha   90.00
_cell.angle_beta   90.00
_cell.angle_gamma   90.00
#
_symmetry.space_group_name_H-M   'P 1'
#
loop_
_entity.id
_entity.type
_entity.pdbx_description
1 polymer ?
#
loop_
_entity_poly.entity_id
_entity_poly.type
_entity_poly.pdbx_seq_one_letter_code
_entity_poly.pdbx_strand_id
1 'polypeptide(L)'
;MIYKENLCLYGHPNETWEVTLPAEEVPPELPEPALGINFARDGMNRRDWLSLVAVHSDSWLLSVAFYLGARLNRNERKRLFSLINDLPTVFEVVTERKPVKDKPTADSGSKSRGSTKRSSDGQVKSNPKFADEGYEEEDEHSETLCGSCGGNYNADEFWIGCDICERWFHGKCVKITPAKAESIKQYKCPSCSLRRGRP
;
A
#
# COMPACT_ATOMS: atom_id res chain seq x y z
N MET A 1 -38.25 -26.06 5.39
CA MET A 1 -37.23 -24.99 5.31
C MET A 1 -36.62 -25.10 3.92
N ILE A 2 -36.70 -24.07 3.09
CA ILE A 2 -36.01 -24.07 1.80
C ILE A 2 -34.56 -23.71 2.11
N TYR A 3 -33.65 -24.67 1.98
CA TYR A 3 -32.22 -24.39 2.02
C TYR A 3 -31.91 -23.49 0.82
N LYS A 4 -31.59 -22.22 1.07
CA LYS A 4 -31.03 -21.35 0.04
C LYS A 4 -29.55 -21.68 -0.03
N GLU A 5 -29.07 -21.97 -1.22
CA GLU A 5 -27.64 -22.19 -1.45
C GLU A 5 -26.87 -20.87 -1.26
N ASN A 6 -25.60 -20.97 -0.90
CA ASN A 6 -24.76 -19.81 -0.63
C ASN A 6 -24.21 -19.25 -1.94
N LEU A 7 -24.72 -18.09 -2.37
CA LEU A 7 -24.34 -17.51 -3.65
C LEU A 7 -23.21 -16.49 -3.50
N CYS A 8 -22.43 -16.37 -4.57
CA CYS A 8 -21.34 -15.44 -4.77
C CYS A 8 -21.65 -14.49 -5.94
N LEU A 9 -20.99 -13.33 -6.01
CA LEU A 9 -21.02 -12.44 -7.18
C LEU A 9 -19.64 -12.44 -7.84
N TYR A 10 -19.58 -12.88 -9.09
CA TYR A 10 -18.36 -12.87 -9.91
C TYR A 10 -18.43 -11.79 -10.98
N GLY A 11 -17.29 -11.16 -11.23
CA GLY A 11 -17.04 -10.30 -12.38
C GLY A 11 -15.99 -10.91 -13.29
N HIS A 12 -16.22 -10.85 -14.60
CA HIS A 12 -15.33 -11.44 -15.60
C HIS A 12 -14.59 -10.36 -16.42
N PRO A 13 -13.41 -10.68 -16.98
CA PRO A 13 -12.62 -9.72 -17.77
C PRO A 13 -13.31 -9.16 -19.01
N ASN A 14 -14.36 -9.82 -19.51
CA ASN A 14 -15.19 -9.38 -20.64
C ASN A 14 -16.32 -8.41 -20.22
N GLU A 15 -16.23 -7.82 -19.03
CA GLU A 15 -17.19 -6.86 -18.46
C GLU A 15 -18.58 -7.47 -18.15
N THR A 16 -18.69 -8.79 -18.12
CA THR A 16 -19.89 -9.49 -17.65
C THR A 16 -19.78 -9.87 -16.18
N TRP A 17 -20.91 -10.19 -15.56
CA TRP A 17 -20.99 -10.66 -14.18
C TRP A 17 -21.99 -11.81 -14.06
N GLU A 18 -21.80 -12.64 -13.04
CA GLU A 18 -22.71 -13.73 -12.71
C GLU A 18 -22.91 -13.88 -11.19
N VAL A 19 -24.08 -14.40 -10.80
CA VAL A 19 -24.36 -14.79 -9.42
C VAL A 19 -24.56 -16.29 -9.41
N THR A 20 -23.61 -17.02 -8.85
CA THR A 20 -23.54 -18.48 -8.90
C THR A 20 -22.95 -19.05 -7.60
N LEU A 21 -22.91 -20.37 -7.50
CA LEU A 21 -22.27 -21.09 -6.40
C LEU A 21 -20.75 -20.88 -6.42
N PRO A 22 -20.06 -21.03 -5.27
CA PRO A 22 -18.60 -20.99 -5.23
C PRO A 22 -17.99 -22.08 -6.12
N ALA A 23 -16.74 -21.89 -6.55
CA ALA A 23 -16.05 -22.91 -7.33
C ALA A 23 -16.03 -24.26 -6.60
N GLU A 24 -16.32 -25.35 -7.34
CA GLU A 24 -16.29 -26.71 -6.80
C GLU A 24 -14.86 -27.25 -6.66
N GLU A 25 -13.90 -26.66 -7.37
CA GLU A 25 -12.50 -27.08 -7.37
C GLU A 25 -11.77 -26.70 -6.08
N VAL A 26 -10.90 -27.60 -5.60
CA VAL A 26 -10.15 -27.42 -4.35
C VAL A 26 -8.65 -27.72 -4.57
N PRO A 27 -7.74 -26.72 -4.48
CA PRO A 27 -8.03 -25.29 -4.32
C PRO A 27 -8.56 -24.66 -5.62
N PRO A 28 -9.37 -23.59 -5.54
CA PRO A 28 -9.80 -22.85 -6.71
C PRO A 28 -8.62 -22.14 -7.41
N GLU A 29 -8.75 -21.91 -8.71
CA GLU A 29 -7.71 -21.24 -9.51
C GLU A 29 -7.52 -19.76 -9.14
N LEU A 30 -8.58 -19.08 -8.71
CA LEU A 30 -8.56 -17.68 -8.29
C LEU A 30 -9.09 -17.52 -6.86
N PRO A 31 -8.76 -16.43 -6.17
CA PRO A 31 -9.42 -16.09 -4.91
C PRO A 31 -10.94 -16.08 -5.06
N GLU A 32 -11.65 -16.63 -4.08
CA GLU A 32 -13.11 -16.67 -4.08
C GLU A 32 -13.73 -15.37 -3.55
N PRO A 33 -14.83 -14.88 -4.13
CA PRO A 33 -15.58 -13.74 -3.61
C PRO A 33 -16.34 -14.10 -2.32
N ALA A 34 -16.99 -13.10 -1.71
CA ALA A 34 -17.75 -13.31 -0.50
C ALA A 34 -18.94 -14.28 -0.72
N LEU A 35 -18.97 -15.32 0.11
CA LEU A 35 -19.98 -16.36 0.07
C LEU A 35 -21.25 -15.96 0.82
N GLY A 36 -22.41 -16.24 0.24
CA GLY A 36 -23.70 -16.08 0.91
C GLY A 36 -24.26 -14.66 0.88
N ILE A 37 -23.96 -13.89 -0.17
CA ILE A 37 -24.48 -12.52 -0.32
C ILE A 37 -26.02 -12.46 -0.33
N ASN A 38 -26.67 -13.58 -0.67
CA ASN A 38 -28.12 -13.73 -0.73
C ASN A 38 -28.80 -13.88 0.64
N PHE A 39 -28.09 -14.17 1.74
CA PHE A 39 -28.70 -14.33 3.07
C PHE A 39 -29.08 -13.00 3.70
N ALA A 40 -28.20 -12.00 3.61
CA ALA A 40 -28.45 -10.69 4.21
C ALA A 40 -29.47 -9.85 3.43
N ARG A 41 -29.72 -10.20 2.15
CA ARG A 41 -30.50 -9.39 1.20
C ARG A 41 -31.88 -8.98 1.70
N ASP A 42 -32.64 -9.94 2.24
CA ASP A 42 -34.04 -9.70 2.65
C ASP A 42 -34.13 -9.14 4.10
N GLY A 43 -33.01 -9.13 4.84
CA GLY A 43 -32.94 -8.68 6.24
C GLY A 43 -32.36 -7.28 6.44
N MET A 44 -32.05 -6.55 5.37
CA MET A 44 -31.44 -5.22 5.44
C MET A 44 -31.99 -4.27 4.36
N ASN A 45 -31.75 -2.97 4.51
CA ASN A 45 -32.12 -2.01 3.47
C ASN A 45 -31.39 -2.34 2.17
N ARG A 46 -32.09 -2.25 1.04
CA ARG A 46 -31.51 -2.55 -0.28
C ARG A 46 -30.21 -1.78 -0.57
N ARG A 47 -30.13 -0.50 -0.18
CA ARG A 47 -28.92 0.31 -0.37
C ARG A 47 -27.76 -0.18 0.49
N ASP A 48 -28.04 -0.54 1.74
CA ASP A 48 -27.03 -1.08 2.65
C ASP A 48 -26.54 -2.45 2.17
N TRP A 49 -27.44 -3.29 1.64
CA TRP A 49 -27.08 -4.57 1.03
C TRP A 49 -26.18 -4.39 -0.18
N LEU A 50 -26.55 -3.51 -1.12
CA LEU A 50 -25.74 -3.22 -2.30
C LEU A 50 -24.37 -2.65 -1.90
N SER A 51 -24.33 -1.80 -0.87
CA SER A 51 -23.08 -1.24 -0.33
C SER A 51 -22.19 -2.32 0.28
N LEU A 52 -22.78 -3.27 1.01
CA LEU A 52 -22.06 -4.41 1.57
C LEU A 52 -21.47 -5.30 0.47
N VAL A 53 -22.28 -5.65 -0.53
CA VAL A 53 -21.82 -6.43 -1.69
C VAL A 53 -20.68 -5.69 -2.40
N ALA A 54 -20.81 -4.37 -2.60
CA ALA A 54 -19.78 -3.56 -3.25
C ALA A 54 -18.43 -3.60 -2.51
N VAL A 55 -18.41 -3.44 -1.18
CA VAL A 55 -17.16 -3.52 -0.38
C VAL A 55 -16.50 -4.89 -0.49
N HIS A 56 -17.29 -5.96 -0.49
CA HIS A 56 -16.76 -7.31 -0.69
C HIS A 56 -16.24 -7.52 -2.11
N SER A 57 -16.91 -6.98 -3.12
CA SER A 57 -16.43 -7.00 -4.51
C SER A 57 -15.13 -6.22 -4.68
N ASP A 58 -14.99 -5.03 -4.08
CA ASP A 58 -13.75 -4.24 -4.10
C ASP A 58 -12.57 -5.04 -3.51
N SER A 59 -12.80 -5.69 -2.36
CA SER A 59 -11.78 -6.53 -1.70
C SER A 59 -11.39 -7.73 -2.57
N TRP A 60 -12.37 -8.37 -3.20
CA TRP A 60 -12.16 -9.50 -4.09
C TRP A 60 -11.38 -9.12 -5.34
N LEU A 61 -11.73 -8.01 -6.00
CA LEU A 61 -11.00 -7.51 -7.17
C LEU A 61 -9.52 -7.22 -6.85
N LEU A 62 -9.25 -6.62 -5.69
CA LEU A 62 -7.87 -6.38 -5.25
C LEU A 62 -7.12 -7.71 -5.03
N SER A 63 -7.77 -8.69 -4.39
CA SER A 63 -7.21 -10.02 -4.19
C SER A 63 -6.87 -10.72 -5.51
N VAL A 64 -7.80 -10.75 -6.46
CA VAL A 64 -7.59 -11.34 -7.81
C VAL A 64 -6.45 -10.63 -8.55
N ALA A 65 -6.40 -9.30 -8.51
CA ALA A 65 -5.35 -8.53 -9.17
C ALA A 65 -3.95 -8.86 -8.62
N PHE A 66 -3.82 -8.98 -7.30
CA PHE A 66 -2.53 -9.30 -6.66
C PHE A 66 -2.18 -10.79 -6.70
N TYR A 67 -3.17 -11.68 -6.78
CA TYR A 67 -2.96 -13.09 -7.06
C TYR A 67 -2.33 -13.29 -8.44
N LEU A 68 -2.93 -12.70 -9.48
CA LEU A 68 -2.36 -12.72 -10.84
C LEU A 68 -1.02 -11.96 -10.90
N GLY A 69 -0.87 -10.94 -10.07
CA GLY A 69 0.35 -10.16 -9.90
C GLY A 69 1.41 -10.79 -8.98
N ALA A 70 1.29 -12.06 -8.56
CA ALA A 70 2.16 -12.65 -7.54
C ALA A 70 3.67 -12.59 -7.90
N ARG A 71 4.00 -12.62 -9.20
CA ARG A 71 5.38 -12.56 -9.69
C ARG A 71 5.91 -11.13 -9.91
N LEU A 72 5.08 -10.11 -9.70
CA LEU A 72 5.47 -8.71 -9.82
C LEU A 72 6.44 -8.32 -8.72
N ASN A 73 7.46 -7.54 -9.06
CA ASN A 73 8.36 -6.96 -8.08
C ASN A 73 7.68 -5.82 -7.30
N ARG A 74 8.36 -5.31 -6.26
CA ARG A 74 7.85 -4.23 -5.39
C ARG A 74 7.34 -3.00 -6.16
N ASN A 75 8.07 -2.55 -7.17
CA ASN A 75 7.72 -1.35 -7.92
C ASN A 75 6.53 -1.60 -8.86
N GLU A 76 6.45 -2.79 -9.43
CA GLU A 76 5.33 -3.21 -10.28
C GLU A 76 4.05 -3.36 -9.48
N ARG A 77 4.10 -3.97 -8.29
CA ARG A 77 2.94 -4.03 -7.36
C ARG A 77 2.48 -2.65 -6.94
N LYS A 78 3.41 -1.72 -6.67
CA LYS A 78 3.09 -0.32 -6.40
C LYS A 78 2.40 0.35 -7.58
N ARG A 79 2.87 0.10 -8.82
CA ARG A 79 2.25 0.63 -10.04
C ARG A 79 0.85 0.05 -10.26
N LEU A 80 0.67 -1.25 -10.06
CA LEU A 80 -0.63 -1.91 -10.13
C LEU A 80 -1.62 -1.29 -9.15
N PHE A 81 -1.23 -1.15 -7.88
CA PHE A 81 -2.07 -0.51 -6.86
C PHE A 81 -2.44 0.93 -7.21
N SER A 82 -1.49 1.71 -7.72
CA SER A 82 -1.75 3.09 -8.16
C SER A 82 -2.81 3.14 -9.27
N LEU A 83 -2.70 2.26 -10.27
CA LEU A 83 -3.68 2.21 -11.37
C LEU A 83 -5.07 1.79 -10.89
N ILE A 84 -5.15 0.85 -9.95
CA ILE A 84 -6.42 0.44 -9.34
C ILE A 84 -7.06 1.61 -8.58
N ASN A 85 -6.28 2.34 -7.78
CA ASN A 85 -6.76 3.45 -6.97
C ASN A 85 -7.06 4.74 -7.75
N ASP A 86 -6.63 4.85 -9.01
CA ASP A 86 -7.01 5.96 -9.88
C ASP A 86 -8.49 5.87 -10.31
N LEU A 87 -9.16 4.74 -10.04
CA LEU A 87 -10.58 4.50 -10.28
C LEU A 87 -11.39 4.62 -8.98
N PRO A 88 -12.65 5.08 -9.03
CA PRO A 88 -13.53 4.96 -7.89
C PRO A 88 -13.81 3.48 -7.59
N THR A 89 -13.85 3.15 -6.31
CA THR A 89 -14.29 1.83 -5.85
C THR A 89 -15.74 1.56 -6.25
N VAL A 90 -16.12 0.28 -6.36
CA VAL A 90 -17.52 -0.11 -6.60
C VAL A 90 -18.40 0.46 -5.50
N PHE A 91 -17.92 0.46 -4.25
CA PHE A 91 -18.62 1.07 -3.12
C PHE A 91 -18.87 2.58 -3.32
N GLU A 92 -17.87 3.36 -3.74
CA GLU A 92 -18.04 4.80 -4.00
C GLU A 92 -19.05 5.06 -5.11
N VAL A 93 -19.02 4.25 -6.17
CA VAL A 93 -19.98 4.34 -7.28
C VAL A 93 -21.40 4.02 -6.79
N VAL A 94 -21.57 2.91 -6.06
CA VAL A 94 -22.89 2.47 -5.55
C VAL A 94 -23.46 3.42 -4.51
N THR A 95 -22.61 4.06 -3.71
CA THR A 95 -23.03 5.01 -2.66
C THR A 95 -23.08 6.46 -3.13
N GLU A 96 -22.73 6.74 -4.39
CA GLU A 96 -22.62 8.09 -4.97
C GLU A 96 -21.69 9.01 -4.16
N ARG A 97 -20.69 8.44 -3.47
CA ARG A 97 -19.69 9.21 -2.73
C ARG A 97 -18.70 9.80 -3.73
N LYS A 98 -18.56 11.13 -3.72
CA LYS A 98 -17.60 11.81 -4.58
C LYS A 98 -16.17 11.53 -4.09
N PRO A 99 -15.23 11.17 -4.98
CA PRO A 99 -13.84 10.98 -4.61
C PRO A 99 -13.26 12.31 -4.09
N VAL A 100 -12.57 12.27 -2.96
CA VAL A 100 -11.77 13.38 -2.46
C VAL A 100 -10.58 13.54 -3.40
N LYS A 101 -10.70 14.45 -4.36
CA LYS A 101 -9.74 14.60 -5.46
C LYS A 101 -8.43 15.20 -4.95
N ASP A 102 -7.44 14.35 -4.68
CA ASP A 102 -6.05 14.81 -4.57
C ASP A 102 -5.59 15.31 -5.94
N LYS A 103 -5.12 16.56 -5.99
CA LYS A 103 -4.79 17.29 -7.22
C LYS A 103 -3.39 16.87 -7.71
N PRO A 104 -3.23 16.25 -8.89
CA PRO A 104 -1.92 15.97 -9.47
C PRO A 104 -1.64 16.91 -10.66
N THR A 105 -0.40 17.37 -10.82
CA THR A 105 0.22 17.75 -12.10
C THR A 105 1.64 18.26 -11.81
N ALA A 106 2.68 17.62 -12.34
CA ALA A 106 3.31 17.91 -13.65
C ALA A 106 4.11 19.22 -13.59
N ASP A 107 5.33 19.39 -14.10
CA ASP A 107 6.14 18.68 -15.07
C ASP A 107 7.56 19.32 -15.04
N SER A 108 8.51 18.66 -15.70
CA SER A 108 9.64 19.27 -16.41
C SER A 108 10.81 19.93 -15.65
N GLY A 109 12.02 19.54 -16.07
CA GLY A 109 13.02 20.59 -16.35
C GLY A 109 14.43 20.44 -15.77
N SER A 110 15.17 19.45 -16.24
CA SER A 110 16.56 19.59 -16.70
C SER A 110 17.71 19.88 -15.71
N LYS A 111 18.84 19.22 -16.04
CA LYS A 111 20.24 19.65 -15.88
C LYS A 111 20.82 19.58 -14.46
N SER A 112 22.07 19.21 -14.24
CA SER A 112 23.17 18.55 -14.95
C SER A 112 24.39 18.77 -14.05
N ARG A 113 25.41 17.92 -14.20
CA ARG A 113 26.79 18.04 -13.65
C ARG A 113 26.92 17.53 -12.21
N GLY A 114 27.84 16.63 -11.88
CA GLY A 114 28.95 16.06 -12.64
C GLY A 114 30.17 15.96 -11.71
N SER A 115 30.87 14.80 -11.77
CA SER A 115 32.25 14.52 -11.30
C SER A 115 32.57 14.87 -9.83
N THR A 116 33.35 14.12 -9.06
CA THR A 116 34.57 13.35 -9.32
C THR A 116 34.82 12.59 -8.00
N LYS A 117 34.98 11.27 -7.98
CA LYS A 117 36.24 10.49 -8.13
C LYS A 117 37.07 10.39 -6.84
N ARG A 118 37.52 9.14 -6.61
CA ARG A 118 38.65 8.63 -5.80
C ARG A 118 38.28 8.11 -4.42
N SER A 119 38.83 7.02 -3.91
CA SER A 119 39.58 5.84 -4.41
C SER A 119 40.08 5.10 -3.15
N SER A 120 40.48 3.84 -3.34
CA SER A 120 41.42 3.03 -2.54
C SER A 120 40.91 2.37 -1.26
N ASP A 121 41.37 1.17 -0.86
CA ASP A 121 41.79 -0.07 -1.53
C ASP A 121 42.12 -1.06 -0.39
N GLY A 122 41.94 -2.37 -0.63
CA GLY A 122 42.55 -3.48 0.14
C GLY A 122 41.89 -3.89 1.47
N GLN A 123 41.93 -5.14 1.93
CA GLN A 123 42.48 -6.39 1.38
C GLN A 123 42.05 -7.59 2.29
N VAL A 124 41.32 -8.56 1.72
CA VAL A 124 41.62 -10.03 1.71
C VAL A 124 41.59 -10.93 2.99
N LYS A 125 40.99 -12.14 2.77
CA LYS A 125 41.10 -13.50 3.40
C LYS A 125 40.15 -13.85 4.56
N SER A 126 39.57 -15.05 4.73
CA SER A 126 39.27 -16.27 3.93
C SER A 126 38.60 -17.32 4.87
N ASN A 127 37.41 -17.86 4.49
CA ASN A 127 36.69 -19.15 4.73
C ASN A 127 37.17 -20.24 5.76
N PRO A 128 36.42 -21.35 6.07
CA PRO A 128 34.97 -21.70 5.97
C PRO A 128 34.33 -22.61 7.10
N LYS A 129 32.98 -22.83 7.02
CA LYS A 129 32.12 -23.99 7.47
C LYS A 129 31.92 -24.21 9.00
N PHE A 130 30.79 -24.67 9.57
CA PHE A 130 29.68 -25.59 9.18
C PHE A 130 28.35 -25.21 9.88
N ALA A 131 27.26 -25.82 9.41
CA ALA A 131 25.83 -25.65 9.74
C ALA A 131 25.41 -25.96 11.19
N ASP A 132 24.35 -25.29 11.66
CA ASP A 132 23.20 -25.95 12.32
C ASP A 132 21.97 -25.01 12.32
N GLU A 133 20.80 -25.63 12.37
CA GLU A 133 19.47 -25.12 12.09
C GLU A 133 18.94 -24.16 13.18
N GLY A 134 18.37 -23.04 12.74
CA GLY A 134 17.61 -22.12 13.58
C GLY A 134 16.46 -21.54 12.77
N TYR A 135 15.28 -22.13 12.92
CA TYR A 135 14.03 -21.43 12.62
C TYR A 135 13.84 -20.38 13.70
N GLU A 136 13.75 -19.10 13.32
CA GLU A 136 12.84 -18.12 13.93
C GLU A 136 12.91 -16.75 13.22
N GLU A 137 11.72 -16.31 12.80
CA GLU A 137 11.28 -14.93 12.55
C GLU A 137 11.79 -14.21 11.28
N GLU A 138 11.05 -14.38 10.18
CA GLU A 138 10.92 -13.34 9.16
C GLU A 138 10.23 -12.12 9.79
N ASP A 139 11.05 -11.22 10.32
CA ASP A 139 10.59 -9.98 10.90
C ASP A 139 10.06 -9.09 9.76
N GLU A 140 8.74 -9.11 9.58
CA GLU A 140 7.93 -8.29 8.68
C GLU A 140 7.93 -6.82 9.13
N HIS A 141 9.09 -6.28 9.50
CA HIS A 141 9.25 -4.86 9.79
C HIS A 141 9.32 -4.11 8.46
N SER A 142 8.16 -3.62 8.04
CA SER A 142 8.00 -2.57 7.04
C SER A 142 9.14 -1.55 7.19
N GLU A 143 10.09 -1.59 6.25
CA GLU A 143 11.30 -0.76 6.34
C GLU A 143 10.90 0.72 6.36
N THR A 144 10.86 1.31 7.55
CA THR A 144 10.54 2.73 7.72
C THR A 144 11.69 3.53 7.12
N LEU A 145 11.47 4.15 5.97
CA LEU A 145 12.51 4.88 5.23
C LEU A 145 12.48 6.37 5.55
N CYS A 146 13.67 6.97 5.70
CA CYS A 146 13.81 8.40 5.88
C CYS A 146 13.30 9.17 4.66
N GLY A 147 12.36 10.09 4.88
CA GLY A 147 11.76 10.91 3.83
C GLY A 147 12.71 11.91 3.15
N SER A 148 13.95 12.06 3.65
CA SER A 148 14.99 12.94 3.10
C SER A 148 16.09 12.15 2.37
N CYS A 149 16.71 11.17 3.01
CA CYS A 149 17.82 10.41 2.42
C CYS A 149 17.47 9.00 1.91
N GLY A 150 16.26 8.50 2.20
CA GLY A 150 15.85 7.15 1.83
C GLY A 150 16.49 6.02 2.64
N GLY A 151 17.31 6.32 3.64
CA GLY A 151 17.93 5.31 4.51
C GLY A 151 16.93 4.63 5.45
N ASN A 152 17.23 3.37 5.80
CA ASN A 152 16.41 2.53 6.67
C ASN A 152 16.37 3.02 8.12
N TYR A 153 15.30 2.64 8.82
CA TYR A 153 15.16 2.85 10.25
C TYR A 153 16.32 2.20 11.03
N ASN A 154 16.84 2.95 11.98
CA ASN A 154 17.81 2.48 12.95
C ASN A 154 17.40 3.07 14.30
N ALA A 155 17.20 2.19 15.29
CA ALA A 155 16.77 2.56 16.65
C ALA A 155 17.83 3.40 17.40
N ASP A 156 19.10 3.32 17.02
CA ASP A 156 20.18 4.11 17.61
C ASP A 156 20.24 5.55 17.09
N GLU A 157 19.49 5.86 16.03
CA GLU A 157 19.43 7.20 15.46
C GLU A 157 18.20 7.97 15.96
N PHE A 158 18.31 9.29 16.07
CA PHE A 158 17.15 10.12 16.38
C PHE A 158 16.27 10.35 15.14
N TRP A 159 14.97 10.09 15.27
CA TRP A 159 13.98 10.29 14.23
C TRP A 159 12.84 11.22 14.68
N ILE A 160 12.25 11.91 13.71
CA ILE A 160 11.10 12.80 13.91
C ILE A 160 10.08 12.62 12.78
N GLY A 161 8.79 12.53 13.13
CA GLY A 161 7.67 12.41 12.20
C GLY A 161 7.05 13.77 11.87
N CYS A 162 6.71 14.02 10.61
CA CYS A 162 6.08 15.28 10.18
C CYS A 162 4.56 15.22 10.26
N ASP A 163 3.93 16.19 10.95
CA ASP A 163 2.47 16.26 11.13
C ASP A 163 1.67 16.60 9.85
N ILE A 164 2.35 16.89 8.73
CA ILE A 164 1.70 17.29 7.47
C ILE A 164 1.67 16.16 6.44
N CYS A 165 2.76 15.41 6.34
CA CYS A 165 2.87 14.34 5.34
C CYS A 165 3.09 12.97 5.96
N GLU A 166 3.10 12.90 7.30
CA GLU A 166 3.20 11.67 8.10
C GLU A 166 4.46 10.82 7.83
N ARG A 167 5.45 11.38 7.11
CA ARG A 167 6.73 10.73 6.86
C ARG A 167 7.69 10.94 8.03
N TRP A 168 8.57 9.96 8.21
CA TRP A 168 9.62 9.94 9.22
C TRP A 168 10.98 10.37 8.66
N PHE A 169 11.78 11.05 9.48
CA PHE A 169 13.07 11.60 9.07
C PHE A 169 14.13 11.41 10.16
N HIS A 170 15.37 11.07 9.78
CA HIS A 170 16.50 11.26 10.70
C HIS A 170 16.60 12.74 11.09
N GLY A 171 16.77 13.03 12.37
CA GLY A 171 16.94 14.41 12.84
C GLY A 171 18.11 15.12 12.15
N LYS A 172 19.21 14.41 11.87
CA LYS A 172 20.35 14.92 11.09
C LYS A 172 19.96 15.35 9.67
N CYS A 173 19.09 14.59 9.00
CA CYS A 173 18.65 14.86 7.64
C CYS A 173 17.72 16.08 7.54
N VAL A 174 17.12 16.51 8.65
CA VAL A 174 16.22 17.67 8.72
C VAL A 174 16.69 18.75 9.70
N LYS A 175 17.92 18.62 10.20
CA LYS A 175 18.57 19.57 11.13
C LYS A 175 17.77 19.83 12.41
N ILE A 176 17.21 18.78 12.99
CA ILE A 176 16.53 18.81 14.30
C ILE A 176 17.28 17.88 15.25
N THR A 177 17.57 18.39 16.45
CA THR A 177 18.14 17.61 17.55
C THR A 177 17.02 17.12 18.48
N PRO A 178 17.25 16.05 19.27
CA PRO A 178 16.27 15.59 20.28
C PRO A 178 15.79 16.71 21.20
N ALA A 179 16.72 17.47 21.79
CA ALA A 179 16.39 18.61 22.67
C ALA A 179 15.54 19.69 21.98
N LYS A 180 15.74 19.91 20.67
CA LYS A 180 14.89 20.85 19.91
C LYS A 180 13.50 20.26 19.71
N ALA A 181 13.39 18.96 19.44
CA ALA A 181 12.11 18.28 19.20
C ALA A 181 11.19 18.28 20.42
N GLU A 182 11.73 18.20 21.64
CA GLU A 182 10.96 18.31 22.89
C GLU A 182 10.13 19.60 22.99
N SER A 183 10.61 20.68 22.37
CA SER A 183 9.91 21.98 22.35
C SER A 183 8.93 22.16 21.18
N ILE A 184 8.88 21.22 20.23
CA ILE A 184 8.07 21.32 19.02
C ILE A 184 6.72 20.67 19.26
N LYS A 185 5.64 21.48 19.29
CA LYS A 185 4.26 20.97 19.37
C LYS A 185 3.77 20.35 18.06
N GLN A 186 4.19 20.91 16.92
CA GLN A 186 3.88 20.43 15.58
C GLN A 186 5.11 20.59 14.69
N TYR A 187 5.67 19.47 14.25
CA TYR A 187 6.82 19.40 13.39
C TYR A 187 6.43 19.40 11.90
N LYS A 188 6.96 20.37 11.17
CA LYS A 188 6.84 20.49 9.72
C LYS A 188 8.19 20.24 9.05
N CYS A 189 8.32 19.14 8.31
CA CYS A 189 9.55 18.81 7.60
C CYS A 189 9.94 19.92 6.60
N PRO A 190 11.22 20.00 6.15
CA PRO A 190 11.67 21.04 5.23
C PRO A 190 10.80 21.14 3.97
N SER A 191 10.42 20.00 3.37
CA SER A 191 9.57 19.95 2.19
C SER A 191 8.17 20.52 2.43
N CYS A 192 7.59 20.29 3.59
CA CYS A 192 6.31 20.87 3.97
C CYS A 192 6.47 22.35 4.36
N SER A 193 7.57 22.73 5.01
CA SER A 193 7.87 24.11 5.45
C SER A 193 8.09 25.06 4.28
N LEU A 194 8.68 24.58 3.18
CA LEU A 194 8.83 25.32 1.93
C LEU A 194 7.51 25.55 1.19
N ARG A 195 6.48 24.73 1.46
CA ARG A 195 5.09 24.97 1.02
C ARG A 195 4.42 26.01 1.95
N ARG A 196 5.00 27.21 2.04
CA ARG A 196 4.30 28.39 2.60
C ARG A 196 3.47 29.01 1.47
N GLY A 197 2.22 29.35 1.80
CA GLY A 197 1.22 29.81 0.87
C GLY A 197 1.72 30.93 -0.05
N ARG A 198 1.40 30.79 -1.34
CA ARG A 198 1.30 31.96 -2.21
C ARG A 198 0.06 32.73 -1.70
N PRO A 199 0.16 34.04 -1.41
CA PRO A 199 -1.00 34.84 -1.02
C PRO A 199 -2.09 34.78 -2.09
#